data_AF-A0A3P6EDA3-F1
#
_entry.id   AF-A0A3P6EDA3-F1
#
_cell.length_a   1.000
_cell.length_b   1.000
_cell.length_c   1.000
_cell.angle_alpha   90.00
_cell.angle_beta   90.00
_cell.angle_gamma   90.00
#
_symmetry.space_group_name_H-M   'P 1'
#
loop_
_entity.id
_entity.type
_entity.pdbx_description
1 polymer ?
#
loop_
_entity_poly.entity_id
_entity_poly.type
_entity_poly.pdbx_seq_one_letter_code
_entity_poly.pdbx_strand_id
1 'polypeptide(L)'
;MPRCDRISEYMYISLHFLPAFLECCPNLKHLILEIFYPVETEDLYQLANVPGCFLSTLECVQLKRIHVRGEQEMEVATYFLENAAVLKKLTLSLTNYPRYVSDEEIFEEVNRVAKRSPTCQILPDWELCE
;
A
#
# COMPACT_ATOMS: atom_id res chain seq x y z
N MET A 1 6.66 -20.64 -16.00
CA MET A 1 6.64 -19.31 -15.36
C MET A 1 5.31 -18.67 -15.71
N PRO A 2 4.38 -18.51 -14.76
CA PRO A 2 3.09 -17.90 -15.06
C PRO A 2 3.31 -16.42 -15.38
N ARG A 3 2.75 -15.97 -16.51
CA ARG A 3 2.77 -14.58 -16.96
C ARG A 3 1.88 -13.75 -16.05
N CYS A 4 2.45 -12.69 -15.48
CA CYS A 4 1.80 -11.79 -14.53
C CYS A 4 0.93 -10.74 -15.25
N ASP A 5 0.12 -11.16 -16.23
CA ASP A 5 -0.55 -10.21 -17.14
C ASP A 5 -2.02 -9.95 -16.75
N ARG A 6 -2.53 -10.63 -15.70
CA ARG A 6 -3.83 -10.36 -15.08
C ARG A 6 -3.97 -11.17 -13.80
N ILE A 7 -3.77 -10.54 -12.63
CA ILE A 7 -4.12 -11.16 -11.34
C ILE A 7 -5.52 -10.70 -10.98
N SER A 8 -6.52 -11.43 -11.49
CA SER A 8 -7.90 -11.37 -11.01
C SER A 8 -8.28 -12.73 -10.44
N GLU A 9 -7.65 -13.11 -9.33
CA GLU A 9 -8.15 -14.13 -8.42
C GLU A 9 -7.44 -13.89 -7.09
N TYR A 10 -8.24 -13.68 -6.03
CA TYR A 10 -7.86 -13.21 -4.71
C TYR A 10 -6.62 -13.94 -4.15
N MET A 11 -5.43 -13.44 -4.45
CA MET A 11 -4.19 -13.99 -3.92
C MET A 11 -3.97 -13.39 -2.54
N TYR A 12 -4.12 -14.21 -1.50
CA TYR A 12 -3.71 -13.88 -0.14
C TYR A 12 -2.18 -13.87 -0.09
N ILE A 13 -1.58 -12.79 -0.57
CA ILE A 13 -0.14 -12.55 -0.42
C ILE A 13 0.08 -12.06 0.99
N SER A 14 0.81 -12.83 1.80
CA SER A 14 1.36 -12.27 3.04
C SER A 14 2.20 -11.05 2.68
N LEU A 15 1.99 -9.92 3.36
CA LEU A 15 2.68 -8.65 3.09
C LEU A 15 4.21 -8.82 3.05
N HIS A 16 4.76 -9.82 3.75
CA HIS A 16 6.17 -10.20 3.68
C HIS A 16 6.68 -10.50 2.25
N PHE A 17 5.84 -11.11 1.39
CA PHE A 17 6.20 -11.45 0.02
C PHE A 17 5.88 -10.35 -1.00
N LEU A 18 5.23 -9.25 -0.57
CA LEU A 18 4.85 -8.16 -1.45
C LEU A 18 6.05 -7.58 -2.22
N PRO A 19 7.21 -7.28 -1.59
CA PRO A 19 8.35 -6.73 -2.34
C PRO A 19 8.84 -7.70 -3.42
N ALA A 20 9.03 -8.98 -3.08
CA ALA A 20 9.49 -10.00 -4.02
C ALA A 20 8.51 -10.22 -5.19
N PHE A 21 7.20 -10.14 -4.90
CA PHE A 21 6.18 -10.19 -5.94
C PHE A 21 6.27 -8.99 -6.90
N LEU A 22 6.47 -7.78 -6.36
CA LEU A 22 6.56 -6.56 -7.16
C LEU A 22 7.84 -6.48 -8.01
N GLU A 23 8.92 -7.16 -7.61
CA GLU A 23 10.13 -7.31 -8.45
C GLU A 23 9.85 -8.05 -9.76
N CYS A 24 8.83 -8.91 -9.79
CA CYS A 24 8.41 -9.60 -11.01
C CYS A 24 7.66 -8.68 -11.99
N CYS A 25 7.31 -7.47 -11.56
CA CYS A 25 6.46 -6.53 -12.29
C CYS A 25 7.19 -5.18 -12.49
N PRO A 26 8.33 -5.13 -13.21
CA PRO A 26 9.20 -3.95 -13.27
C PRO A 26 8.57 -2.73 -13.96
N ASN A 27 7.47 -2.92 -14.70
CA ASN A 27 6.74 -1.86 -15.41
C ASN A 27 5.40 -1.51 -14.74
N LEU A 28 5.18 -1.97 -13.49
CA LEU A 28 3.94 -1.73 -12.77
C LEU A 28 3.75 -0.22 -12.53
N LYS A 29 2.63 0.33 -13.03
CA LYS A 29 2.27 1.73 -12.82
C LYS A 29 1.22 1.91 -11.73
N HIS A 30 0.26 1.00 -11.66
CA HIS A 30 -0.88 1.08 -10.77
C HIS A 30 -0.99 -0.21 -9.97
N LEU A 31 -1.03 -0.08 -8.64
CA LEU A 31 -1.20 -1.20 -7.73
C LEU A 31 -2.48 -1.00 -6.92
N ILE A 32 -3.31 -2.02 -6.86
CA ILE A 32 -4.45 -2.09 -5.93
C ILE A 32 -4.16 -3.23 -4.96
N LEU A 33 -4.12 -2.93 -3.68
CA LEU A 33 -3.89 -3.89 -2.61
C LEU A 33 -5.09 -3.86 -1.65
N GLU A 34 -5.77 -4.99 -1.51
CA GLU A 34 -6.85 -5.15 -0.53
C GLU A 34 -6.27 -5.84 0.72
N ILE A 35 -6.24 -5.11 1.82
CA ILE A 35 -5.64 -5.58 3.07
C ILE A 35 -6.72 -6.34 3.84
N PHE A 36 -6.45 -7.60 4.17
CA PHE A 36 -7.30 -8.42 5.03
C PHE A 36 -6.61 -8.59 6.38
N TYR A 37 -7.40 -8.48 7.44
CA TYR A 37 -6.98 -8.62 8.84
C TYR A 37 -5.91 -9.71 9.02
N PRO A 38 -4.67 -9.35 9.35
CA PRO A 38 -3.71 -10.34 9.76
C PRO A 38 -4.16 -10.88 11.12
N VAL A 39 -4.57 -12.13 11.14
CA VAL A 39 -4.81 -12.87 12.38
C VAL A 39 -3.44 -13.01 13.04
N GLU A 40 -3.18 -12.22 14.07
CA GLU A 40 -2.16 -12.44 15.11
C GLU A 40 -0.88 -13.13 14.60
N THR A 41 -0.09 -12.46 13.77
CA THR A 41 1.28 -12.92 13.53
C THR A 41 2.22 -11.79 13.87
N GLU A 42 2.91 -11.95 15.00
CA GLU A 42 4.11 -11.20 15.43
C GLU A 42 5.29 -11.35 14.46
N ASP A 43 5.10 -12.04 13.32
CA ASP A 43 6.09 -12.16 12.26
C ASP A 43 6.19 -10.83 11.50
N LEU A 44 6.98 -9.95 12.13
CA LEU A 44 7.59 -8.73 11.61
C LEU A 44 7.54 -8.67 10.08
N TYR A 45 6.68 -7.79 9.58
CA TYR A 45 6.61 -7.38 8.18
C TYR A 45 7.94 -6.75 7.77
N GLN A 46 8.95 -7.56 7.47
CA GLN A 46 10.20 -7.04 6.92
C GLN A 46 9.97 -6.65 5.45
N LEU A 47 9.26 -5.55 5.23
CA LEU A 47 9.18 -4.80 3.98
C LEU A 47 10.52 -4.09 3.71
N ALA A 48 11.63 -4.83 3.83
CA ALA A 48 12.98 -4.26 3.79
C ALA A 48 13.49 -4.08 2.35
N ASN A 49 13.03 -4.91 1.41
CA ASN A 49 13.42 -4.79 0.01
C ASN A 49 12.56 -3.74 -0.68
N VAL A 50 13.19 -2.93 -1.54
CA VAL A 50 12.52 -1.89 -2.35
C VAL A 50 12.49 -2.35 -3.81
N PRO A 51 11.31 -2.70 -4.35
CA PRO A 51 11.16 -3.16 -5.71
C PRO A 51 11.65 -2.17 -6.75
N GLY A 52 12.22 -2.63 -7.86
CA GLY A 52 12.66 -1.75 -8.94
C GLY A 52 11.57 -0.79 -9.44
N CYS A 53 10.31 -1.26 -9.51
CA CYS A 53 9.18 -0.45 -9.97
C CYS A 53 8.86 0.76 -9.07
N PHE A 54 9.24 0.75 -7.78
CA PHE A 54 9.07 1.90 -6.88
C PHE A 54 9.92 3.09 -7.31
N LEU A 55 11.08 2.82 -7.90
CA LEU A 55 12.01 3.84 -8.33
C LEU A 55 11.71 4.36 -9.73
N SER A 56 11.01 3.58 -10.57
CA SER A 56 10.93 3.83 -12.00
C SER A 56 9.52 4.02 -12.56
N THR A 57 8.51 3.26 -12.11
CA THR A 57 7.22 3.20 -12.82
C THR A 57 5.97 3.33 -11.95
N LEU A 58 6.04 3.05 -10.65
CA LEU A 58 4.86 2.98 -9.79
C LEU A 58 4.32 4.38 -9.49
N GLU A 59 3.30 4.79 -10.25
CA GLU A 59 2.71 6.12 -10.20
C GLU A 59 1.52 6.21 -9.25
N CYS A 60 0.80 5.11 -9.02
CA CYS A 60 -0.37 5.11 -8.14
C CYS A 60 -0.54 3.82 -7.34
N VAL A 61 -0.94 3.97 -6.08
CA VAL A 61 -1.25 2.85 -5.17
C VAL A 61 -2.61 3.09 -4.55
N GLN A 62 -3.45 2.05 -4.53
CA GLN A 62 -4.72 2.03 -3.82
C GLN A 62 -4.70 0.96 -2.75
N LEU A 63 -4.79 1.38 -1.49
CA LEU A 63 -4.92 0.50 -0.34
C LEU A 63 -6.38 0.40 0.06
N LYS A 64 -6.95 -0.80 -0.02
CA LYS A 64 -8.35 -1.07 0.29
C LYS A 64 -8.53 -1.78 1.61
N ARG A 65 -9.67 -1.52 2.25
CA ARG A 65 -10.11 -2.14 3.51
C ARG A 65 -9.10 -1.96 4.66
N ILE A 66 -8.51 -0.78 4.75
CA ILE A 66 -7.68 -0.44 5.91
C ILE A 66 -8.59 -0.42 7.15
N HIS A 67 -8.35 -1.36 8.05
CA HIS A 67 -8.98 -1.40 9.36
C HIS A 67 -7.90 -1.14 10.41
N VAL A 68 -7.73 0.11 10.80
CA VAL A 68 -6.76 0.47 11.85
C VAL A 68 -7.24 -0.08 13.19
N ARG A 69 -6.87 -1.33 13.47
CA ARG A 69 -6.95 -1.92 14.82
C ARG A 69 -5.60 -1.80 15.54
N GLY A 70 -4.52 -1.50 14.83
CA GLY A 70 -3.16 -1.33 15.35
C GLY A 70 -2.22 -0.56 14.41
N GLU A 71 -0.91 -0.61 14.70
CA GLU A 71 0.16 0.12 13.97
C GLU A 71 0.48 -0.48 12.58
N GLN A 72 0.02 -1.71 12.31
CA GLN A 72 0.47 -2.53 11.17
C GLN A 72 -0.09 -2.07 9.82
N GLU A 73 -1.34 -1.62 9.77
CA GLU A 73 -1.93 -1.14 8.50
C GLU A 73 -1.27 0.15 8.02
N MET A 74 -0.79 0.96 8.96
CA MET A 74 -0.05 2.19 8.70
C MET A 74 1.34 1.89 8.12
N GLU A 75 1.96 0.77 8.53
CA GLU A 75 3.28 0.34 8.04
C GLU A 75 3.30 0.11 6.53
N VAL A 76 2.21 -0.44 5.96
CA VAL A 76 2.10 -0.64 4.51
C VAL A 76 2.05 0.69 3.78
N ALA A 77 1.26 1.65 4.26
CA ALA A 77 1.21 2.99 3.67
C ALA A 77 2.57 3.69 3.77
N THR A 78 3.21 3.62 4.94
CA THR A 78 4.55 4.15 5.19
C THR A 78 5.57 3.58 4.23
N TYR A 79 5.57 2.25 4.03
CA TYR A 79 6.47 1.59 3.11
C TYR A 79 6.38 2.14 1.69
N PHE A 80 5.17 2.35 1.15
CA PHE A 80 5.02 2.96 -0.18
C PHE A 80 5.52 4.41 -0.19
N LEU A 81 5.15 5.22 0.80
CA LEU A 81 5.51 6.64 0.87
C LEU A 81 7.01 6.87 0.97
N GLU A 82 7.70 6.10 1.81
CA GLU A 82 9.14 6.24 2.07
C GLU A 82 10.00 5.68 0.95
N ASN A 83 9.48 4.75 0.14
CA ASN A 83 10.30 4.01 -0.81
C ASN A 83 9.99 4.30 -2.28
N ALA A 84 8.78 4.74 -2.64
CA ALA A 84 8.40 4.98 -4.04
C ALA A 84 8.76 6.40 -4.50
N ALA A 85 9.73 6.50 -5.41
CA ALA A 85 10.30 7.77 -5.86
C ALA A 85 9.45 8.50 -6.91
N VAL A 86 8.61 7.76 -7.67
CA VAL A 86 7.77 8.32 -8.74
C VAL A 86 6.27 8.30 -8.41
N LEU A 87 5.93 7.98 -7.16
CA LEU A 87 4.54 7.87 -6.72
C LEU A 87 3.85 9.24 -6.78
N LYS A 88 2.70 9.31 -7.45
CA LYS A 88 1.89 10.53 -7.59
C LYS A 88 0.70 10.52 -6.65
N LYS A 89 0.10 9.35 -6.43
CA LYS A 89 -1.12 9.19 -5.64
C LYS A 89 -1.05 7.93 -4.79
N LEU A 90 -1.42 8.08 -3.51
CA LEU A 90 -1.74 6.99 -2.60
C LEU A 90 -3.20 7.16 -2.17
N THR A 91 -4.05 6.19 -2.47
CA THR A 91 -5.47 6.23 -2.08
C THR A 91 -5.75 5.25 -0.96
N LEU A 92 -6.51 5.69 0.05
CA LEU A 92 -6.88 4.89 1.21
C LEU A 92 -8.40 4.68 1.23
N SER A 93 -8.84 3.41 1.21
CA SER A 93 -10.22 3.02 1.50
C SER A 93 -10.28 2.42 2.89
N LEU A 94 -10.92 3.15 3.80
CA LEU A 94 -11.04 2.79 5.20
C LEU A 94 -12.30 1.92 5.42
N THR A 95 -12.24 0.92 6.29
CA THR A 95 -13.41 0.05 6.52
C THR A 95 -14.51 0.74 7.34
N ASN A 96 -15.78 0.44 7.08
CA ASN A 96 -16.89 0.91 7.92
C ASN A 96 -17.04 0.15 9.25
N TYR A 97 -16.06 -0.68 9.63
CA TYR A 97 -16.10 -1.37 10.92
C TYR A 97 -15.80 -0.37 12.06
N PRO A 98 -16.45 -0.54 13.24
CA PRO A 98 -16.23 0.33 14.39
C PRO A 98 -14.75 0.35 14.78
N ARG A 99 -14.21 1.57 14.97
CA ARG A 99 -12.83 1.85 15.37
C ARG A 99 -12.82 3.02 16.35
N TYR A 100 -11.73 3.16 17.11
CA TYR A 100 -11.55 4.26 18.07
C TYR A 100 -10.97 5.53 17.44
N VAL A 101 -10.40 5.40 16.26
CA VAL A 101 -9.68 6.46 15.52
C VAL A 101 -10.57 6.93 14.37
N SER A 102 -10.63 8.24 14.14
CA SER A 102 -11.41 8.80 13.02
C SER A 102 -10.66 8.65 11.70
N ASP A 103 -11.39 8.76 10.58
CA ASP A 103 -10.78 8.73 9.26
C ASP A 103 -9.78 9.90 9.11
N GLU A 104 -10.11 11.10 9.58
CA GLU A 104 -9.23 12.27 9.56
C GLU A 104 -7.92 12.02 10.32
N GLU A 105 -7.97 11.42 11.51
CA GLU A 105 -6.78 11.12 12.31
C GLU A 105 -5.85 10.13 11.58
N ILE A 106 -6.42 9.12 10.91
CA ILE A 106 -5.65 8.19 10.07
C ILE A 106 -4.96 8.95 8.92
N PHE A 107 -5.71 9.80 8.21
CA PHE A 107 -5.14 10.60 7.13
C PHE A 107 -4.06 11.57 7.62
N GLU A 108 -4.21 12.17 8.79
CA GLU A 108 -3.18 13.02 9.40
C GLU A 108 -1.89 12.24 9.69
N GLU A 109 -2.01 11.06 10.31
CA GLU A 109 -0.86 10.21 10.61
C GLU A 109 -0.13 9.77 9.33
N VAL A 110 -0.85 9.31 8.31
CA VAL A 110 -0.22 8.94 7.02
C VAL A 110 0.43 10.17 6.35
N ASN A 111 -0.16 11.36 6.50
CA ASN A 111 0.42 12.59 5.95
C ASN A 111 1.69 13.06 6.68
N ARG A 112 1.90 12.66 7.94
CA ARG A 112 3.13 12.96 8.70
C ARG A 112 4.33 12.15 8.22
N VAL A 113 4.10 11.03 7.52
CA VAL A 113 5.17 10.19 6.97
C VAL A 113 6.01 10.94 5.94
N ALA A 114 7.32 10.74 6.01
CA ALA A 114 8.25 11.30 5.02
C ALA A 114 8.00 10.67 3.64
N LYS A 115 7.69 11.52 2.65
CA LYS A 115 7.42 11.07 1.28
C LYS A 115 8.70 11.13 0.46
N ARG A 116 9.08 10.01 -0.15
CA ARG A 116 10.19 9.97 -1.11
C ARG A 116 9.87 10.72 -2.39
N SER A 117 8.63 10.61 -2.85
CA SER A 117 8.11 11.42 -3.94
C SER A 117 7.49 12.72 -3.40
N PRO A 118 8.05 13.89 -3.72
CA PRO A 118 7.50 15.18 -3.25
C PRO A 118 6.16 15.52 -3.90
N THR A 119 5.81 14.87 -5.01
CA THR A 119 4.54 15.08 -5.72
C THR A 119 3.42 14.17 -5.21
N CYS A 120 3.71 13.22 -4.30
CA CYS A 120 2.73 12.24 -3.86
C CYS A 120 1.62 12.88 -3.01
N GLN A 121 0.38 12.72 -3.46
CA GLN A 121 -0.83 13.11 -2.73
C GLN A 121 -1.45 11.88 -2.07
N ILE A 122 -1.96 12.06 -0.85
CA ILE A 122 -2.70 11.03 -0.11
C ILE A 122 -4.17 11.42 -0.17
N LEU A 123 -5.01 10.54 -0.72
CA LEU A 123 -6.39 10.84 -1.09
C LEU A 123 -7.34 9.73 -0.61
N PRO A 124 -8.62 10.04 -0.39
CA PRO A 124 -9.65 9.02 -0.16
C PRO A 124 -9.93 8.20 -1.44
N ASP A 125 -10.53 7.02 -1.27
CA ASP A 125 -10.71 6.02 -2.33
C ASP A 125 -11.65 6.41 -3.47
N TRP A 126 -12.45 7.47 -3.31
CA TRP A 126 -13.27 8.04 -4.39
C TRP A 126 -12.45 8.86 -5.40
N GLU A 127 -11.17 9.15 -5.11
CA GLU A 127 -10.21 9.75 -6.04
C GLU A 127 -9.26 8.69 -6.65
N LEU A 128 -9.83 7.74 -7.39
CA LEU A 128 -9.12 6.59 -7.95
C LEU A 128 -7.91 6.96 -8.84
N CYS A 129 -6.99 6.00 -8.99
CA CYS A 129 -5.95 6.02 -9.99
C CYS A 129 -6.57 5.98 -11.40
N GLU A 130 -6.49 7.08 -12.15
CA GLU A 130 -6.88 7.18 -13.56
C GLU A 130 -5.74 6.79 -14.51
#